data_AF-A0A496BEZ9-F1
#
_entry.id   AF-A0A496BEZ9-F1
#
_cell.length_a   1.000
_cell.length_b   1.000
_cell.length_c   1.000
_cell.angle_alpha   90.00
_cell.angle_beta   90.00
_cell.angle_gamma   90.00
#
_symmetry.space_group_name_H-M   'P 1'
#
loop_
_entity.id
_entity.type
_entity.pdbx_description
1 polymer ?
#
loop_
_entity_poly.entity_id
_entity_poly.type
_entity_poly.pdbx_seq_one_letter_code
_entity_poly.pdbx_strand_id
1 'polypeptide(L)'
;MIDEAGRLVKAPFNVNVKDKETLVMLEKWLSEPGYNAVLLRDLKRADEPVNQAITEATARFQLGLVLLEAGKKQEAMAEWRKALALDPQNWIIHKQIWAVEHPDKFYNGSVDYGWQKTQLEVEKSEQ
;
A
#
# COMPACT_ATOMS: atom_id res chain seq x y z
N MET A 1 7.13 -7.96 -5.94
CA MET A 1 6.67 -8.07 -7.33
C MET A 1 7.24 -6.86 -8.07
N ILE A 2 7.86 -7.01 -9.24
CA ILE A 2 8.39 -5.87 -10.01
C ILE A 2 7.32 -5.42 -11.01
N ASP A 3 7.07 -4.11 -11.15
CA ASP A 3 6.13 -3.59 -12.15
C ASP A 3 6.78 -3.35 -13.53
N GLU A 4 5.98 -2.95 -14.51
CA GLU A 4 6.41 -2.76 -15.91
C GLU A 4 7.46 -1.65 -16.10
N ALA A 5 7.66 -0.78 -15.11
CA ALA A 5 8.75 0.21 -15.10
C ALA A 5 10.04 -0.32 -14.44
N GLY A 6 10.02 -1.56 -13.94
CA GLY A 6 11.12 -2.17 -13.20
C GLY A 6 11.14 -1.81 -11.71
N ARG A 7 10.03 -1.34 -11.13
CA ARG A 7 9.95 -0.95 -9.71
C ARG A 7 9.57 -2.16 -8.86
N LEU A 8 10.39 -2.46 -7.84
CA LEU A 8 10.07 -3.45 -6.82
C LEU A 8 8.93 -2.93 -5.93
N VAL A 9 7.74 -3.48 -6.10
CA VAL A 9 6.61 -3.30 -5.19
C VAL A 9 6.67 -4.39 -4.12
N LYS A 10 7.24 -4.03 -2.97
CA LYS A 10 7.01 -4.71 -1.69
C LYS A 10 7.06 -3.67 -0.58
N ALA A 11 5.90 -3.34 -0.01
CA ALA A 11 5.81 -2.51 1.19
C ALA A 11 6.63 -3.17 2.33
N PRO A 12 7.30 -2.38 3.19
CA PRO A 12 7.11 -0.95 3.43
C PRO A 12 8.15 -0.02 2.79
N PHE A 13 9.03 -0.49 1.90
CA PHE A 13 10.09 0.35 1.32
C PHE A 13 10.04 0.36 -0.21
N ASN A 14 9.51 1.44 -0.80
CA ASN A 14 9.57 1.70 -2.23
C ASN A 14 10.91 2.39 -2.56
N VAL A 15 11.98 1.63 -2.75
CA VAL A 15 13.26 2.20 -3.19
C VAL A 15 13.36 2.12 -4.71
N ASN A 16 13.35 3.27 -5.38
CA ASN A 16 13.59 3.36 -6.81
C ASN A 16 15.10 3.46 -7.08
N VAL A 17 15.75 2.34 -7.36
CA VAL A 17 17.19 2.30 -7.67
C VAL A 17 17.60 3.05 -8.95
N LYS A 18 16.64 3.49 -9.78
CA LYS A 18 16.91 4.32 -10.97
C LYS A 18 16.70 5.82 -10.70
N ASP A 19 16.19 6.16 -9.52
CA ASP A 19 16.05 7.54 -9.12
C ASP A 19 17.42 8.18 -8.83
N LYS A 20 17.62 9.40 -9.32
CA LYS A 20 18.92 10.09 -9.25
C LYS A 20 19.30 10.42 -7.81
N GLU A 21 18.32 10.74 -6.96
CA GLU A 21 18.55 11.05 -5.56
C GLU A 21 19.01 9.80 -4.80
N THR A 22 18.37 8.66 -5.09
CA THR A 22 18.76 7.35 -4.55
C THR A 22 20.19 6.95 -4.94
N LEU A 23 20.59 7.19 -6.19
CA LEU A 23 21.97 6.92 -6.66
C LEU A 23 23.00 7.81 -5.97
N VAL A 24 22.70 9.10 -5.79
CA VAL A 24 23.59 10.04 -5.08
C VAL A 24 23.74 9.65 -3.61
N MET A 25 22.65 9.18 -2.97
CA MET A 25 22.68 8.68 -1.60
C MET A 25 23.58 7.43 -1.48
N LEU A 26 23.48 6.49 -2.43
CA LEU A 26 24.32 5.29 -2.48
C LEU A 26 25.80 5.61 -2.73
N GLU A 27 26.10 6.55 -3.64
CA GLU A 27 27.47 6.98 -3.93
C GLU A 27 28.14 7.61 -2.70
N LYS A 28 27.41 8.46 -1.97
CA LYS A 28 27.86 9.03 -0.70
C LYS A 28 28.05 7.96 0.38
N TRP A 29 27.15 6.99 0.46
CA TRP A 29 27.26 5.87 1.41
C TRP A 29 28.53 5.04 1.19
N LEU A 30 28.89 4.77 -0.07
CA LEU A 30 30.10 4.03 -0.42
C LEU A 30 31.38 4.84 -0.21
N SER A 31 31.31 6.16 -0.37
CA SER A 31 32.48 7.05 -0.39
C SER A 31 32.79 7.68 0.97
N GLU A 32 31.81 7.79 1.86
CA GLU A 32 31.93 8.49 3.14
C GLU A 32 31.64 7.55 4.33
N PRO A 33 32.68 7.12 5.08
CA PRO A 33 32.55 6.18 6.21
C PRO A 33 31.61 6.64 7.35
N GLY A 34 31.25 7.92 7.38
CA GLY A 34 30.35 8.53 8.38
C GLY A 34 28.95 8.87 7.87
N TYR A 35 28.66 8.70 6.57
CA TYR A 35 27.38 9.09 5.98
C TYR A 35 26.19 8.34 6.58
N ASN A 36 26.40 7.10 7.03
CA ASN A 36 25.42 6.32 7.81
C ASN A 36 24.91 7.07 9.06
N ALA A 37 25.78 7.76 9.79
CA ALA A 37 25.39 8.48 11.00
C ALA A 37 24.53 9.70 10.68
N VAL A 38 24.79 10.36 9.54
CA VAL A 38 23.97 11.47 9.03
C VAL A 38 22.62 10.95 8.54
N LEU A 39 22.62 9.86 7.77
CA LEU A 39 21.41 9.19 7.30
C LEU A 39 20.48 8.81 8.45
N LEU A 40 21.03 8.17 9.49
CA LEU A 40 20.28 7.74 10.67
C LEU A 40 19.78 8.93 11.51
N ARG A 41 20.51 10.05 11.51
CA ARG A 41 20.08 11.29 12.18
C ARG A 41 18.92 11.95 11.43
N ASP A 42 18.94 11.93 10.10
CA ASP A 42 17.87 12.49 9.28
C ASP A 42 16.67 11.55 9.16
N LEU A 43 16.87 10.22 9.23
CA LEU A 43 15.79 9.22 9.38
C LEU A 43 14.99 9.43 10.67
N LYS A 44 15.64 9.85 11.77
CA LYS A 44 14.94 10.23 13.02
C LYS A 44 14.07 11.49 12.90
N ARG A 45 14.20 12.27 11.82
CA ARG A 45 13.30 13.38 11.49
C ARG A 45 12.10 12.96 10.65
N ALA A 46 11.91 11.67 10.41
CA ALA A 46 10.61 11.13 10.03
C ALA A 46 9.63 11.12 11.24
N ASP A 47 9.68 12.16 12.08
CA ASP A 47 8.54 12.64 12.88
C ASP A 47 7.53 13.32 11.92
N GLU A 48 7.25 12.69 10.76
CA GLU A 48 5.98 12.99 10.11
C GLU A 48 4.91 12.66 11.14
N PRO A 49 3.95 13.57 11.40
CA PRO A 49 2.90 13.30 12.36
C PRO A 49 2.29 11.97 11.97
N VAL A 50 2.44 10.96 12.84
CA VAL A 50 1.84 9.65 12.66
C VAL A 50 0.40 9.93 12.32
N ASN A 51 0.05 9.71 11.06
CA ASN A 51 -1.30 10.00 10.61
C ASN A 51 -2.17 8.94 11.29
N GLN A 52 -2.76 9.34 12.42
CA GLN A 52 -3.52 8.45 13.29
C GLN A 52 -4.64 7.78 12.49
N ALA A 53 -5.22 8.49 11.52
CA ALA A 53 -6.21 7.94 10.62
C ALA A 53 -5.64 6.83 9.72
N ILE A 54 -4.45 7.00 9.13
CA ILE A 54 -3.80 5.95 8.31
C ILE A 54 -3.38 4.75 9.18
N THR A 55 -2.94 5.00 10.42
CA THR A 55 -2.58 3.94 11.37
C THR A 55 -3.82 3.14 11.77
N GLU A 56 -4.93 3.82 12.05
CA GLU A 56 -6.22 3.21 12.33
C GLU A 56 -6.78 2.45 11.11
N ALA A 57 -6.66 3.02 9.91
CA ALA A 57 -7.01 2.36 8.65
C ALA A 57 -6.26 1.04 8.51
N THR A 58 -4.95 1.06 8.75
CA THR A 58 -4.10 -0.13 8.69
C THR A 58 -4.53 -1.18 9.73
N ALA A 59 -4.82 -0.76 10.96
CA ALA A 59 -5.27 -1.67 12.01
C ALA A 59 -6.62 -2.34 11.66
N ARG A 60 -7.58 -1.55 11.16
CA ARG A 60 -8.89 -2.05 10.70
C ARG A 60 -8.74 -3.00 9.50
N PHE A 61 -7.83 -2.69 8.59
CA PHE A 61 -7.50 -3.58 7.48
C PHE A 61 -7.01 -4.95 7.95
N GLN A 62 -6.05 -4.97 8.89
CA GLN A 62 -5.54 -6.22 9.47
C GLN A 62 -6.63 -7.00 10.21
N LEU A 63 -7.50 -6.30 10.96
CA LEU A 63 -8.64 -6.94 11.60
C LEU A 63 -9.57 -7.62 10.58
N GLY A 64 -9.85 -6.97 9.45
CA GLY A 64 -10.66 -7.57 8.40
C GLY A 64 -10.02 -8.81 7.77
N LEU A 65 -8.68 -8.87 7.63
CA LEU A 65 -7.99 -10.08 7.18
C LEU A 65 -8.20 -11.24 8.16
N VAL A 66 -8.03 -11.00 9.47
CA VAL A 66 -8.25 -12.02 10.51
C VAL A 66 -9.70 -12.49 10.54
N LEU A 67 -10.66 -11.58 10.37
CA LEU A 67 -12.08 -11.91 10.29
C LEU A 67 -12.39 -12.76 9.05
N LEU A 68 -11.77 -12.46 7.91
CA LEU A 68 -11.94 -13.26 6.69
C LEU A 68 -11.39 -14.68 6.87
N GLU A 69 -10.20 -14.82 7.47
CA GLU A 69 -9.61 -16.14 7.79
C GLU A 69 -10.50 -16.94 8.75
N ALA A 70 -11.18 -16.26 9.68
CA ALA A 70 -12.18 -16.85 10.56
C ALA A 70 -13.53 -17.16 9.87
N GLY A 71 -13.65 -16.97 8.56
CA GLY A 71 -14.88 -17.18 7.78
C GLY A 71 -15.93 -16.08 7.92
N LYS A 72 -15.64 -15.01 8.68
CA LYS A 72 -16.55 -13.91 8.98
C LYS A 72 -16.49 -12.82 7.91
N LYS A 73 -16.80 -13.21 6.67
CA LYS A 73 -16.70 -12.34 5.48
C LYS A 73 -17.44 -11.00 5.61
N GLN A 74 -18.63 -10.99 6.21
CA GLN A 74 -19.42 -9.75 6.36
C GLN A 74 -18.79 -8.77 7.37
N GLU A 75 -18.26 -9.28 8.48
CA GLU A 75 -17.56 -8.46 9.48
C GLU A 75 -16.24 -7.90 8.88
N ALA A 76 -15.52 -8.71 8.09
CA ALA A 76 -14.32 -8.27 7.39
C ALA A 76 -14.59 -7.10 6.43
N MET A 77 -15.64 -7.19 5.61
CA MET A 77 -16.05 -6.14 4.68
C MET A 77 -16.43 -4.85 5.40
N ALA A 78 -17.09 -4.95 6.56
CA ALA A 78 -17.44 -3.79 7.36
C ALA A 78 -16.18 -3.05 7.87
N GLU A 79 -15.18 -3.77 8.35
CA GLU A 79 -13.92 -3.16 8.80
C GLU A 79 -13.08 -2.60 7.65
N TRP A 80 -13.05 -3.26 6.50
CA TRP A 80 -12.37 -2.73 5.32
C TRP A 80 -13.02 -1.47 4.77
N ARG A 81 -14.36 -1.35 4.77
CA ARG A 81 -15.03 -0.10 4.39
C ARG A 81 -14.71 1.06 5.35
N LYS A 82 -14.63 0.80 6.65
CA LYS A 82 -14.18 1.81 7.63
C LYS A 82 -12.71 2.19 7.42
N ALA A 83 -11.85 1.21 7.13
CA ALA A 83 -10.46 1.45 6.81
C ALA A 83 -10.31 2.31 5.54
N LEU A 84 -11.14 2.05 4.52
CA LEU A 84 -11.16 2.82 3.28
C LEU A 84 -11.66 4.26 3.49
N ALA A 85 -12.63 4.49 4.39
CA ALA A 85 -13.06 5.84 4.74
C ALA A 85 -11.93 6.68 5.38
N LEU A 86 -10.98 6.02 6.08
CA LEU A 86 -9.82 6.67 6.70
C LEU A 86 -8.63 6.82 5.75
N ASP A 87 -8.46 5.88 4.82
CA ASP A 87 -7.44 5.91 3.77
C ASP A 87 -8.04 5.54 2.40
N PRO A 88 -8.72 6.48 1.72
CA PRO A 88 -9.41 6.21 0.46
C PRO A 88 -8.48 5.85 -0.70
N GLN A 89 -7.20 6.18 -0.58
CA GLN A 89 -6.18 5.90 -1.59
C GLN A 89 -5.49 4.56 -1.39
N ASN A 90 -5.89 3.79 -0.36
CA ASN A 90 -5.28 2.52 -0.06
C ASN A 90 -5.67 1.44 -1.07
N TRP A 91 -4.80 1.25 -2.06
CA TRP A 91 -5.03 0.29 -3.13
C TRP A 91 -5.16 -1.16 -2.66
N ILE A 92 -4.56 -1.50 -1.51
CA ILE A 92 -4.64 -2.84 -0.96
C ILE A 92 -6.05 -3.11 -0.44
N ILE A 93 -6.66 -2.15 0.27
CA ILE A 93 -8.01 -2.28 0.81
C ILE A 93 -9.03 -2.45 -0.31
N HIS A 94 -8.96 -1.60 -1.35
CA HIS A 94 -9.78 -1.69 -2.56
C HIS A 94 -9.74 -3.09 -3.19
N LYS A 95 -8.53 -3.61 -3.42
CA LYS A 95 -8.36 -4.93 -4.00
C LYS A 95 -8.94 -6.05 -3.15
N GLN A 96 -8.84 -5.96 -1.83
CA GLN A 96 -9.42 -6.99 -0.97
C GLN A 96 -10.95 -6.96 -1.00
N ILE A 97 -11.56 -5.77 -0.96
CA ILE A 97 -13.00 -5.58 -1.11
C ILE A 97 -13.47 -6.17 -2.46
N TRP A 98 -12.82 -5.80 -3.56
CA TRP A 98 -13.18 -6.27 -4.89
C TRP A 98 -12.96 -7.76 -5.08
N ALA A 99 -11.91 -8.36 -4.51
CA ALA A 99 -11.71 -9.80 -4.57
C ALA A 99 -12.82 -10.56 -3.84
N VAL A 100 -13.36 -9.97 -2.78
CA VAL A 100 -14.45 -10.55 -1.99
C VAL A 100 -15.82 -10.34 -2.66
N GLU A 101 -16.06 -9.20 -3.31
CA GLU A 101 -17.31 -8.88 -4.01
C GLU A 101 -17.38 -9.50 -5.42
N HIS A 102 -16.25 -9.60 -6.11
CA HIS A 102 -16.13 -10.08 -7.47
C HIS A 102 -15.08 -11.19 -7.59
N PRO A 103 -15.25 -12.34 -6.91
CA PRO A 103 -14.26 -13.41 -6.91
C PRO A 103 -13.93 -13.90 -8.33
N ASP A 104 -14.89 -13.87 -9.25
CA ASP A 104 -14.70 -14.26 -10.65
C ASP A 104 -13.67 -13.40 -11.39
N LYS A 105 -13.49 -12.14 -10.97
CA LYS A 105 -12.55 -11.18 -11.56
C LYS A 105 -11.11 -11.33 -11.06
N PHE A 106 -10.92 -12.06 -9.96
CA PHE A 106 -9.61 -12.24 -9.31
C PHE A 106 -9.11 -13.68 -9.35
N TYR A 107 -10.00 -14.67 -9.29
CA TYR A 107 -9.62 -16.07 -9.12
C TYR A 107 -9.81 -16.93 -10.37
N ASN A 108 -10.50 -16.43 -11.42
CA ASN A 108 -10.86 -17.23 -12.60
C ASN A 108 -10.00 -16.97 -13.86
N GLY A 109 -8.78 -16.46 -13.69
CA GLY A 109 -7.86 -16.18 -14.79
C GLY A 109 -6.84 -15.09 -14.47
N SER A 110 -6.30 -14.42 -15.50
CA SER A 110 -5.43 -13.24 -15.33
C SER A 110 -6.21 -12.09 -14.67
N VAL A 111 -5.57 -11.39 -13.73
CA VAL A 111 -6.14 -10.21 -13.08
C VAL A 111 -6.56 -9.17 -14.13
N ASP A 112 -7.83 -8.81 -14.18
CA ASP A 112 -8.38 -7.85 -15.16
C ASP A 112 -8.08 -6.41 -14.71
N TYR A 113 -6.95 -5.88 -15.18
CA TYR A 113 -6.51 -4.51 -14.90
C TYR A 113 -7.42 -3.44 -15.52
N GLY A 114 -8.13 -3.76 -16.61
CA GLY A 114 -9.07 -2.84 -17.25
C GLY A 114 -10.29 -2.60 -16.36
N TRP A 115 -10.84 -3.68 -15.82
CA TRP A 115 -11.95 -3.63 -14.86
C TRP A 115 -11.59 -2.86 -13.57
N GLN A 116 -10.38 -3.05 -13.04
CA GLN A 116 -9.90 -2.33 -11.85
C GLN A 116 -9.85 -0.81 -12.07
N LYS A 117 -9.46 -0.37 -13.26
CA LYS A 117 -9.41 1.07 -13.59
C LYS A 117 -10.80 1.69 -13.67
N THR A 118 -11.75 0.98 -14.28
CA THR A 118 -13.14 1.44 -14.36
C THR A 118 -13.79 1.54 -12.97
N GLN A 119 -13.55 0.59 -12.06
CA GLN A 119 -14.07 0.67 -10.70
C GLN A 119 -13.54 1.88 -9.93
N LEU A 120 -12.24 2.18 -10.03
CA LEU A 120 -11.69 3.41 -9.44
C LEU A 120 -12.33 4.69 -9.98
N GLU A 121 -12.66 4.73 -11.27
CA GLU A 121 -13.31 5.89 -11.89
C GLU A 121 -14.76 6.04 -11.39
N VAL A 122 -15.48 4.93 -11.21
CA VAL A 122 -16.82 4.92 -10.60
C VAL A 122 -16.77 5.40 -9.16
N GLU A 123 -15.91 4.80 -8.33
CA GLU A 123 -15.77 5.17 -6.91
C GLU A 123 -15.34 6.64 -6.72
N LYS A 124 -14.51 7.18 -7.60
CA LYS A 124 -14.13 8.60 -7.61
C LYS A 124 -15.26 9.52 -8.07
N SER A 125 -16.20 9.03 -8.87
CA SER A 125 -17.35 9.81 -9.34
C SER A 125 -18.53 9.81 -8.38
N GLU A 126 -18.57 8.84 -7.45
CA GLU A 126 -19.61 8.69 -6.43
C GLU A 126 -19.22 9.30 -5.05
N GLN A 127 -17.99 9.77 -4.91
CA GLN A 127 -17.50 10.55 -3.75
C GLN A 127 -17.68 12.06 -3.96
#